data_AF-A0AA38G460-F1
#
_entry.id   AF-A0AA38G460-F1
#
_cell.length_a   1.000
_cell.length_b   1.000
_cell.length_c   1.000
_cell.angle_alpha   90.00
_cell.angle_beta   90.00
_cell.angle_gamma   90.00
#
_symmetry.space_group_name_H-M   'P 1'
#
loop_
_entity.id
_entity.type
_entity.pdbx_description
1 polymer ?
#
loop_
_entity_poly.entity_id
_entity_poly.type
_entity_poly.pdbx_seq_one_letter_code
_entity_poly.pdbx_strand_id
1 'polypeptide(L)' 'IQYITKRLKNEVWEKSMDDEIDAIEKNQTWELMDLPKGKDMIGVKWVYKTKYNADGKVQKHKARLVAR' A
#
# COMPACT_ATOMS: atom_id res chain seq x y z
N ILE A 1 13.13 -10.28 1.94
CA ILE A 1 12.44 -8.98 1.78
C ILE A 1 13.24 -8.09 0.80
N GLN A 2 13.25 -8.43 -0.49
CA GLN A 2 13.93 -7.62 -1.53
C GLN A 2 13.16 -7.57 -2.86
N TYR A 3 12.01 -8.24 -2.98
CA TYR A 3 11.36 -8.46 -4.27
C TYR A 3 10.16 -7.55 -4.57
N ILE A 4 9.69 -6.74 -3.62
CA ILE A 4 8.52 -5.85 -3.83
C ILE A 4 8.95 -4.44 -4.30
N THR A 5 10.24 -4.10 -4.22
CA THR A 5 10.78 -2.79 -4.59
C THR A 5 11.22 -2.67 -6.05
N LYS A 6 10.44 -3.19 -7.01
CA LYS A 6 10.49 -2.61 -8.37
C LYS A 6 9.68 -1.32 -8.34
N ARG A 7 10.24 -0.31 -7.67
CA ARG A 7 9.60 0.97 -7.33
C ARG A 7 9.22 1.72 -8.60
N LEU A 8 7.93 2.02 -8.76
CA LEU A 8 7.48 3.12 -9.62
C LEU A 8 8.13 4.39 -9.06
N LYS A 9 9.12 4.96 -9.78
CA LYS A 9 9.88 6.17 -9.39
C LYS A 9 8.95 7.38 -9.31
N ASN A 10 8.17 7.48 -8.26
CA ASN A 10 7.15 8.50 -8.15
C ASN A 10 6.97 8.78 -6.65
N GLU A 11 7.84 9.66 -6.13
CA GLU A 11 8.06 9.95 -4.70
C GLU A 11 6.76 10.18 -3.92
N VAL A 12 5.74 10.72 -4.61
CA VAL A 12 4.44 11.04 -4.02
C VAL A 12 3.66 9.79 -3.62
N TRP A 13 3.80 8.70 -4.36
CA TRP A 13 3.14 7.43 -4.06
C TRP A 13 3.93 6.62 -3.02
N GLU A 14 5.25 6.71 -3.02
CA GLU A 14 6.12 6.09 -2.02
C GLU A 14 5.79 6.63 -0.63
N LYS A 15 5.75 7.97 -0.47
CA LYS A 15 5.35 8.58 0.79
C LYS A 15 3.95 8.13 1.26
N SER A 16 3.01 8.00 0.31
CA SER A 16 1.66 7.54 0.64
C SER A 16 1.60 6.04 1.00
N MET A 17 2.54 5.23 0.54
CA MET A 17 2.67 3.83 0.94
C MET A 17 3.26 3.72 2.34
N ASP A 18 4.33 4.47 2.61
CA ASP A 18 5.00 4.47 3.91
C ASP A 18 4.00 4.90 5.00
N ASP A 19 3.24 5.99 4.77
CA ASP A 19 2.16 6.43 5.68
C ASP A 19 1.11 5.32 5.96
N GLU A 20 0.78 4.49 4.96
CA GLU A 20 -0.21 3.41 5.10
C GLU A 20 0.40 2.20 5.83
N ILE A 21 1.66 1.85 5.56
CA ILE A 21 2.38 0.79 6.27
C ILE A 21 2.52 1.15 7.76
N ASP A 22 2.95 2.37 8.06
CA ASP A 22 3.06 2.88 9.44
C ASP A 22 1.71 2.82 10.16
N ALA A 23 0.62 3.17 9.46
CA ALA A 23 -0.73 3.07 10.02
C ALA A 23 -1.16 1.63 10.28
N ILE A 24 -0.78 0.69 9.40
CA ILE A 24 -1.06 -0.74 9.57
C ILE A 24 -0.30 -1.32 10.77
N GLU A 25 0.99 -0.99 10.89
CA GLU A 25 1.84 -1.39 12.01
C GLU A 25 1.31 -0.83 13.33
N LYS A 26 0.97 0.47 13.35
CA LYS A 26 0.40 1.14 14.53
C LYS A 26 -0.94 0.54 14.94
N ASN A 27 -1.76 0.13 13.99
CA ASN A 27 -3.05 -0.49 14.26
C ASN A 27 -2.94 -1.98 14.65
N GLN A 28 -1.74 -2.58 14.61
CA GLN A 28 -1.50 -4.01 14.91
C GLN A 28 -2.49 -4.95 14.21
N THR A 29 -3.00 -4.56 13.03
CA THR A 29 -4.04 -5.30 12.33
C THR A 29 -3.47 -6.38 11.41
N TRP A 30 -2.17 -6.37 11.19
CA TRP A 30 -1.46 -7.29 10.30
C TRP A 30 -0.19 -7.78 10.99
N GLU A 31 -0.03 -9.10 11.10
CA GLU A 31 1.23 -9.74 11.47
C GLU A 31 1.80 -10.41 10.22
N LEU A 32 3.07 -10.14 9.94
CA LEU A 32 3.76 -10.67 8.78
C LEU A 32 4.15 -12.12 9.07
N MET A 33 3.26 -13.06 8.73
CA MET A 33 3.47 -14.49 8.99
C MET A 33 4.00 -15.20 7.74
N ASP A 34 4.96 -16.11 7.93
CA ASP A 34 5.38 -17.03 6.90
C ASP A 34 4.22 -17.95 6.49
N LEU A 35 4.03 -18.11 5.19
CA LEU A 35 2.91 -18.87 4.65
C LEU A 35 3.00 -20.34 5.12
N PRO A 36 2.04 -20.86 5.90
CA PRO A 36 2.08 -22.24 6.33
C PRO A 36 1.90 -23.17 5.12
N LYS A 37 2.70 -24.24 5.06
CA LYS A 37 2.68 -25.20 3.95
C LYS A 37 1.24 -25.70 3.71
N GLY A 38 0.73 -25.48 2.50
CA GLY A 38 -0.58 -25.97 2.06
C GLY A 38 -1.74 -24.99 2.22
N LYS A 39 -1.51 -23.73 2.61
CA LYS A 39 -2.52 -22.66 2.53
C LYS A 39 -2.23 -21.70 1.39
N ASP A 40 -3.31 -21.24 0.75
CA ASP A 40 -3.24 -20.20 -0.25
C ASP A 40 -2.94 -18.84 0.39
N MET A 41 -1.97 -18.13 -0.18
CA MET A 41 -1.69 -16.75 0.19
C MET A 41 -2.83 -15.87 -0.29
N ILE A 42 -3.44 -15.12 0.62
CA ILE A 42 -4.31 -14.00 0.23
C ILE A 42 -3.44 -12.99 -0.50
N GLY A 43 -3.70 -12.81 -1.79
CA GLY A 43 -2.96 -11.86 -2.59
C GLY A 43 -3.27 -10.44 -2.12
N VAL A 44 -2.27 -9.71 -1.66
CA VAL A 44 -2.40 -8.28 -1.38
C VAL A 44 -2.09 -7.47 -2.63
N LYS A 45 -2.86 -6.41 -2.85
CA LYS A 45 -2.64 -5.46 -3.95
C LYS A 45 -2.65 -4.03 -3.44
N TRP A 46 -1.83 -3.19 -4.06
CA TRP A 46 -1.86 -1.74 -3.83
C TRP A 46 -2.93 -1.09 -4.71
N VAL A 47 -3.75 -0.23 -4.11
CA VAL A 47 -4.74 0.61 -4.78
C VAL A 47 -4.30 2.05 -4.68
N TYR A 48 -4.03 2.67 -5.83
CA TYR A 48 -3.67 4.08 -5.94
C TYR A 48 -4.86 4.90 -6.40
N LYS A 49 -5.14 6.00 -5.71
CA LYS A 49 -6.19 6.94 -6.07
C LYS A 49 -5.69 8.38 -5.94
N THR A 50 -5.75 9.12 -7.02
CA THR A 50 -5.51 10.57 -7.00
C THR A 50 -6.84 11.26 -6.70
N LYS A 51 -6.85 12.11 -5.67
CA LYS A 51 -7.96 13.03 -5.41
C LYS A 51 -7.68 14.35 -6.11
N TYR A 52 -8.68 14.84 -6.83
CA TYR A 52 -8.65 16.13 -7.50
C TYR A 52 -9.54 17.12 -6.73
N ASN A 53 -9.14 18.38 -6.72
CA ASN A 53 -9.96 19.49 -6.25
C ASN A 53 -11.09 19.78 -7.25
N ALA A 54 -12.07 20.60 -6.84
CA ALA A 54 -13.13 21.10 -7.73
C ALA A 54 -12.55 21.84 -8.96
N ASP A 55 -11.37 22.45 -8.80
CA ASP A 55 -10.63 23.12 -9.87
C ASP A 55 -9.82 22.18 -10.78
N GLY A 56 -9.96 20.85 -10.63
CA GLY A 56 -9.26 19.85 -11.43
C GLY A 56 -7.78 19.65 -11.08
N LYS A 57 -7.21 20.45 -10.15
CA LYS A 57 -5.84 20.26 -9.65
C LYS A 57 -5.75 19.06 -8.71
N VAL A 58 -4.59 18.40 -8.70
CA VAL A 58 -4.33 17.28 -7.79
C VAL A 58 -4.31 17.78 -6.34
N GLN A 59 -5.23 17.28 -5.53
CA GLN A 59 -5.35 17.60 -4.11
C GLN A 59 -4.47 16.69 -3.27
N LYS A 60 -4.55 15.38 -3.51
CA LYS A 60 -3.84 14.38 -2.69
C LYS A 60 -3.73 13.06 -3.42
N HIS A 61 -2.57 12.43 -3.32
CA HIS A 61 -2.38 11.04 -3.71
C HIS A 61 -2.69 10.14 -2.50
N LYS A 62 -3.39 9.04 -2.75
CA LYS A 62 -3.74 8.07 -1.73
C LYS A 62 -3.38 6.67 -2.20
N ALA A 63 -2.48 5.99 -1.49
CA ALA A 63 -2.22 4.58 -1.65
C ALA A 63 -2.94 3.82 -0.52
N ARG A 64 -3.41 2.60 -0.81
CA ARG A 64 -4.01 1.68 0.18
C ARG A 64 -3.62 0.25 -0.14
N LEU A 65 -3.34 -0.53 0.88
CA LEU A 65 -3.12 -1.98 0.75
C LEU A 65 -4.44 -2.73 0.93
N VAL A 66 -4.78 -3.62 0.00
CA VAL A 66 -6.06 -4.34 0.00
C VAL A 66 -5.83 -5.83 -0.27
N ALA A 67 -6.41 -6.70 0.56
CA ALA A 67 -6.48 -8.14 0.32
C ALA A 67 -7.49 -8.46 -0.80
N ARG A 68 -7.20 -9.50 -1.59
CA ARG A 68 -8.08 -10.01 -2.64
C ARG A 68 -8.57 -11.42 -2.33
#